data_AF-A0A6F8T0Q4-F1
#
_entry.id   AF-A0A6F8T0Q4-F1
#
_cell.length_a   1.000
_cell.length_b   1.000
_cell.length_c   1.000
_cell.angle_alpha   90.00
_cell.angle_beta   90.00
_cell.angle_gamma   90.00
#
_symmetry.space_group_name_H-M   'P 1'
#
loop_
_entity.id
_entity.type
_entity.pdbx_description
1 polymer ?
#
loop_
_entity_poly.entity_id
_entity_poly.type
_entity_poly.pdbx_seq_one_letter_code
_entity_poly.pdbx_strand_id
1 'polypeptide(L)'
;MTIQKSSQMKEFKQHNHPAKRHEKFTQRIIHDTTLATNDFRDKNFNLEGAWEKTREGMEALHIKDGLQSMLAAQMLSIHHLQQKSMIYANASEGIKVQQYFTNAAIKLSNCFVQQANILAKLQGVGGQKIIVERVDVHQGGQAIVGNIQGGRVKEEKK
;
A
#
# COMPACT_ATOMS: atom_id res chain seq x y z
N MET A 1 -40.57 -6.53 -17.66
CA MET A 1 -39.25 -5.88 -17.71
C MET A 1 -38.91 -5.01 -16.49
N THR A 2 -39.88 -4.34 -15.84
CA THR A 2 -39.62 -3.39 -14.73
C THR A 2 -39.18 -4.04 -13.41
N ILE A 3 -39.67 -5.25 -13.09
CA ILE A 3 -39.37 -5.97 -11.84
C ILE A 3 -37.96 -6.58 -11.84
N GLN A 4 -37.47 -7.01 -13.02
CA GLN A 4 -36.13 -7.58 -13.15
C GLN A 4 -35.03 -6.51 -13.03
N LYS A 5 -35.28 -5.29 -13.55
CA LYS A 5 -34.40 -4.13 -13.38
C LYS A 5 -34.32 -3.65 -11.93
N SER A 6 -35.42 -3.71 -11.17
CA SER A 6 -35.43 -3.27 -9.77
C SER A 6 -34.74 -4.26 -8.83
N SER A 7 -34.82 -5.57 -9.10
CA SER A 7 -34.04 -6.60 -8.38
C SER A 7 -32.55 -6.49 -8.70
N GLN A 8 -32.18 -6.32 -9.97
CA GLN A 8 -30.77 -6.08 -10.37
C GLN A 8 -30.20 -4.78 -9.77
N MET A 9 -30.99 -3.70 -9.68
CA MET A 9 -30.57 -2.47 -9.02
C MET A 9 -30.43 -2.63 -7.50
N LYS A 10 -31.24 -3.47 -6.84
CA LYS A 10 -31.10 -3.77 -5.41
C LYS A 10 -29.85 -4.60 -5.14
N GLU A 11 -29.59 -5.65 -5.92
CA GLU A 11 -28.36 -6.45 -5.83
C GLU A 11 -27.11 -5.62 -6.13
N PHE A 12 -27.17 -4.74 -7.15
CA PHE A 12 -26.10 -3.79 -7.46
C PHE A 12 -25.87 -2.86 -6.27
N LYS A 13 -26.90 -2.25 -5.68
CA LYS A 13 -26.74 -1.37 -4.51
C LYS A 13 -26.20 -2.12 -3.27
N GLN A 14 -26.57 -3.39 -3.09
CA GLN A 14 -26.14 -4.23 -1.96
C GLN A 14 -24.69 -4.74 -2.09
N HIS A 15 -24.21 -4.91 -3.33
CA HIS A 15 -22.83 -5.26 -3.68
C HIS A 15 -21.90 -4.05 -3.88
N ASN A 16 -22.45 -2.86 -4.15
CA ASN A 16 -21.72 -1.64 -4.51
C ASN A 16 -21.62 -0.63 -3.35
N HIS A 17 -21.73 -1.13 -2.10
CA HIS A 17 -21.50 -0.34 -0.90
C HIS A 17 -20.01 0.04 -0.78
N PRO A 18 -19.66 1.31 -0.49
CA PRO A 18 -18.28 1.78 -0.50
C PRO A 18 -17.35 0.98 0.43
N ALA A 19 -17.79 0.64 1.64
CA ALA A 19 -16.99 -0.18 2.56
C ALA A 19 -16.69 -1.58 1.97
N LYS A 20 -17.69 -2.22 1.35
CA LYS A 20 -17.52 -3.52 0.66
C LYS A 20 -16.59 -3.43 -0.55
N ARG A 21 -16.47 -2.28 -1.21
CA ARG A 21 -15.51 -2.08 -2.33
C ARG A 21 -14.08 -1.96 -1.82
N HIS A 22 -13.86 -1.21 -0.74
CA HIS A 22 -12.54 -1.11 -0.12
C HIS A 22 -12.06 -2.47 0.39
N GLU A 23 -12.95 -3.24 1.01
CA GLU A 23 -12.66 -4.60 1.46
C GLU A 23 -12.31 -5.54 0.29
N LYS A 24 -13.12 -5.58 -0.77
CA LYS A 24 -12.83 -6.37 -1.98
C LYS A 24 -11.52 -5.98 -2.64
N PHE A 25 -11.20 -4.69 -2.65
CA PHE A 25 -9.94 -4.18 -3.20
C PHE A 25 -8.75 -4.67 -2.39
N THR A 26 -8.78 -4.52 -1.05
CA THR A 26 -7.72 -5.02 -0.18
C THR A 26 -7.57 -6.54 -0.29
N GLN A 27 -8.66 -7.30 -0.34
CA GLN A 27 -8.61 -8.76 -0.54
C GLN A 27 -7.92 -9.14 -1.86
N ARG A 28 -8.20 -8.41 -2.95
CA ARG A 28 -7.52 -8.61 -4.23
C ARG A 28 -6.02 -8.32 -4.13
N ILE A 29 -5.63 -7.25 -3.44
CA ILE A 29 -4.21 -6.93 -3.23
C ILE A 29 -3.52 -8.04 -2.42
N ILE A 30 -4.14 -8.54 -1.34
CA ILE A 30 -3.58 -9.65 -0.54
C ILE A 30 -3.39 -10.87 -1.43
N HIS A 31 -4.39 -11.22 -2.25
CA HIS A 31 -4.32 -12.33 -3.20
C HIS A 31 -3.15 -12.16 -4.18
N ASP A 32 -3.05 -11.01 -4.86
CA ASP A 32 -2.00 -10.75 -5.84
C ASP A 32 -0.60 -10.77 -5.20
N THR A 33 -0.48 -10.24 -3.98
CA THR A 33 0.76 -10.27 -3.17
C THR A 33 1.14 -11.69 -2.74
N THR A 34 0.14 -12.49 -2.36
CA THR A 34 0.33 -13.90 -1.99
C THR A 34 0.93 -14.67 -3.17
N LEU A 35 0.38 -14.47 -4.38
CA LEU A 35 0.91 -15.13 -5.58
C LEU A 35 2.31 -14.62 -5.96
N ALA A 36 2.58 -13.32 -5.79
CA ALA A 36 3.89 -12.74 -6.10
C ALA A 36 5.01 -13.19 -5.14
N THR A 37 4.67 -13.48 -3.89
CA THR A 37 5.63 -13.86 -2.84
C THR A 37 5.82 -15.38 -2.73
N ASN A 38 4.96 -16.20 -3.31
CA ASN A 38 5.05 -17.66 -3.14
C ASN A 38 5.37 -18.38 -4.45
N ASP A 39 6.02 -19.55 -4.35
CA ASP A 39 6.18 -20.42 -5.52
C ASP A 39 4.94 -21.30 -5.67
N PHE A 40 3.98 -20.85 -6.48
CA PHE A 40 2.73 -21.58 -6.73
C PHE A 40 2.94 -22.91 -7.47
N ARG A 41 4.17 -23.20 -7.93
CA ARG A 41 4.50 -24.47 -8.59
C ARG A 41 4.87 -25.56 -7.58
N ASP A 42 5.07 -25.20 -6.31
CA ASP A 42 5.28 -26.18 -5.25
C ASP A 42 4.02 -27.05 -5.11
N LYS A 43 4.20 -28.38 -5.20
CA LYS A 43 3.10 -29.36 -5.08
C LYS A 43 2.44 -29.33 -3.70
N ASN A 44 3.16 -28.84 -2.69
CA ASN A 44 2.68 -28.68 -1.32
C ASN A 44 2.25 -27.24 -1.02
N PHE A 45 2.08 -26.39 -2.04
CA PHE A 45 1.69 -25.00 -1.85
C PHE A 45 0.30 -24.91 -1.20
N ASN A 46 0.27 -24.41 0.04
CA ASN A 46 -0.96 -24.09 0.75
C ASN A 46 -1.33 -22.62 0.52
N LEU A 47 -2.26 -22.38 -0.40
CA LEU A 47 -2.74 -21.03 -0.73
C LEU A 47 -3.38 -20.33 0.48
N GLU A 48 -4.17 -21.04 1.27
CA GLU A 48 -4.87 -20.47 2.42
C GLU A 48 -3.87 -20.00 3.48
N GLY A 49 -2.88 -20.85 3.81
CA GLY A 49 -1.82 -20.48 4.74
C GLY A 49 -0.92 -19.35 4.22
N ALA A 50 -0.66 -19.29 2.92
CA ALA A 50 0.11 -18.20 2.31
C ALA A 50 -0.66 -16.87 2.30
N TRP A 51 -1.97 -16.94 2.07
CA TRP A 51 -2.85 -15.79 2.13
C TRP A 51 -2.94 -15.21 3.54
N GLU A 52 -3.08 -16.08 4.54
CA GLU A 52 -3.08 -15.67 5.95
C GLU A 52 -1.78 -14.99 6.36
N LYS A 53 -0.61 -15.54 6.01
CA LYS A 53 0.68 -14.88 6.25
C LYS A 53 0.78 -13.51 5.59
N THR A 54 0.24 -13.36 4.38
CA THR A 54 0.24 -12.09 3.67
C THR A 54 -0.68 -11.08 4.35
N ARG A 55 -1.85 -11.53 4.83
CA ARG A 55 -2.77 -10.73 5.62
C ARG A 55 -2.13 -10.27 6.93
N GLU A 56 -1.53 -11.18 7.69
CA GLU A 56 -0.79 -10.87 8.92
C GLU A 56 0.29 -9.81 8.68
N GLY A 57 1.05 -9.94 7.59
CA GLY A 57 2.07 -8.95 7.21
C GLY A 57 1.48 -7.57 6.91
N MET A 58 0.32 -7.50 6.27
CA MET A 58 -0.39 -6.24 6.03
C MET A 58 -0.96 -5.63 7.31
N GLU A 59 -1.52 -6.45 8.19
CA GLU A 59 -2.05 -6.01 9.49
C GLU A 59 -0.94 -5.47 10.38
N ALA A 60 0.22 -6.12 10.39
CA ALA A 60 1.41 -5.67 11.13
C ALA A 60 1.94 -4.31 10.65
N LEU A 61 1.66 -3.93 9.39
CA LEU A 61 2.02 -2.62 8.84
C LEU A 61 0.97 -1.54 9.14
N HIS A 62 -0.12 -1.85 9.84
CA HIS A 62 -1.18 -0.91 10.22
C HIS A 62 -1.72 -0.08 9.04
N ILE A 63 -1.97 -0.74 7.91
CA ILE A 63 -2.53 -0.09 6.71
C ILE A 63 -3.94 0.45 6.98
N LYS A 64 -4.20 1.70 6.56
CA LYS A 64 -5.49 2.39 6.82
C LYS A 64 -6.37 2.56 5.59
N ASP A 65 -5.77 2.56 4.41
CA ASP A 65 -6.45 2.88 3.16
C ASP A 65 -5.88 2.08 1.99
N GLY A 66 -6.54 2.16 0.83
CA GLY A 66 -6.14 1.39 -0.35
C GLY A 66 -4.76 1.74 -0.90
N LEU A 67 -4.29 2.97 -0.73
CA LEU A 67 -2.93 3.36 -1.16
C LEU A 67 -1.88 2.70 -0.26
N GLN A 68 -2.12 2.73 1.06
CA GLN A 68 -1.29 2.01 2.03
C GLN A 68 -1.31 0.50 1.78
N SER A 69 -2.46 -0.09 1.41
CA SER A 69 -2.55 -1.50 1.02
C SER A 69 -1.64 -1.81 -0.18
N MET A 70 -1.66 -0.98 -1.23
CA MET A 70 -0.81 -1.17 -2.41
C MET A 70 0.67 -1.02 -2.07
N LEU A 71 1.03 -0.03 -1.25
CA LEU A 71 2.41 0.18 -0.83
C LEU A 71 2.92 -0.98 0.03
N ALA A 72 2.12 -1.44 1.00
CA ALA A 72 2.44 -2.57 1.85
C ALA A 72 2.63 -3.86 1.04
N ALA A 73 1.76 -4.12 0.06
CA ALA A 73 1.91 -5.23 -0.88
C ALA A 73 3.26 -5.21 -1.61
N GLN A 74 3.65 -4.04 -2.10
CA GLN A 74 4.94 -3.86 -2.74
C GLN A 74 6.09 -4.08 -1.75
N MET A 75 5.99 -3.55 -0.54
CA MET A 75 7.01 -3.73 0.51
C MET A 75 7.21 -5.19 0.89
N LEU A 76 6.13 -5.97 1.06
CA LEU A 76 6.20 -7.41 1.34
C LEU A 76 6.88 -8.16 0.19
N SER A 77 6.53 -7.83 -1.05
CA SER A 77 7.13 -8.45 -2.24
C SER A 77 8.62 -8.13 -2.38
N ILE A 78 9.01 -6.88 -2.14
CA ILE A 78 10.41 -6.42 -2.17
C ILE A 78 11.21 -7.09 -1.06
N HIS A 79 10.68 -7.12 0.17
CA HIS A 79 11.32 -7.79 1.29
C HIS A 79 11.55 -9.27 0.98
N HIS A 80 10.54 -9.98 0.47
CA HIS A 80 10.66 -11.39 0.16
C HIS A 80 11.70 -11.68 -0.94
N LEU A 81 11.68 -10.88 -2.02
CA LEU A 81 12.67 -11.03 -3.09
C LEU A 81 14.10 -10.71 -2.60
N GLN A 82 14.22 -9.76 -1.68
CA GLN A 82 15.50 -9.44 -1.02
C GLN A 82 16.00 -10.65 -0.22
N GLN A 83 15.15 -11.26 0.62
CA GLN A 83 15.51 -12.45 1.41
C GLN A 83 15.90 -13.62 0.50
N LYS A 84 15.15 -13.87 -0.59
CA LYS A 84 15.53 -14.88 -1.59
C LYS A 84 16.88 -14.58 -2.23
N SER A 85 17.15 -13.32 -2.58
CA SER A 85 18.44 -12.90 -3.12
C SER A 85 19.58 -13.16 -2.13
N MET A 86 19.37 -12.86 -0.84
CA MET A 86 20.37 -13.16 0.21
C MET A 86 20.62 -14.66 0.37
N ILE A 87 19.58 -15.50 0.32
CA ILE A 87 19.72 -16.96 0.34
C ILE A 87 20.57 -17.43 -0.85
N TYR A 88 20.28 -16.98 -2.07
CA TYR A 88 21.06 -17.37 -3.25
C TYR A 88 22.49 -16.84 -3.24
N ALA A 89 22.72 -15.64 -2.68
CA ALA A 89 24.07 -15.13 -2.50
C ALA A 89 24.88 -16.02 -1.54
N ASN A 90 24.29 -16.40 -0.41
CA ASN A 90 24.95 -17.23 0.61
C ASN A 90 25.20 -18.66 0.16
N ALA A 91 24.31 -19.23 -0.67
CA ALA A 91 24.44 -20.57 -1.20
C ALA A 91 25.34 -20.67 -2.45
N SER A 92 25.86 -19.54 -2.95
CA SER A 92 26.63 -19.52 -4.18
C SER A 92 28.11 -19.84 -3.95
N GLU A 93 28.65 -20.76 -4.74
CA GLU A 93 30.09 -21.07 -4.76
C GLU A 93 30.90 -20.16 -5.69
N GLY A 94 30.23 -19.44 -6.60
CA GLY A 94 30.88 -18.61 -7.62
C GLY A 94 30.83 -17.12 -7.29
N ILE A 95 31.99 -16.47 -7.23
CA ILE A 95 32.14 -15.04 -6.89
C ILE A 95 31.19 -14.15 -7.72
N LYS A 96 31.04 -14.41 -9.02
CA LYS A 96 30.15 -13.62 -9.91
C LYS A 96 28.67 -13.76 -9.54
N VAL A 97 28.21 -14.97 -9.20
CA VAL A 97 26.81 -15.24 -8.84
C VAL A 97 26.51 -14.70 -7.45
N GLN A 98 27.43 -14.90 -6.50
CA GLN A 98 27.36 -14.28 -5.18
C GLN A 98 27.27 -12.76 -5.27
N GLN A 99 28.13 -12.13 -6.08
CA GLN A 99 28.12 -10.68 -6.28
C GLN A 99 26.81 -10.20 -6.93
N TYR A 100 26.29 -10.92 -7.93
CA TYR A 100 25.02 -10.58 -8.58
C TYR A 100 23.87 -10.54 -7.58
N PHE A 101 23.69 -11.59 -6.78
CA PHE A 101 22.61 -11.67 -5.80
C PHE A 101 22.81 -10.71 -4.62
N THR A 102 24.04 -10.47 -4.20
CA THR A 102 24.37 -9.45 -3.19
C THR A 102 23.95 -8.05 -3.67
N ASN A 103 24.29 -7.71 -4.92
CA ASN A 103 23.90 -6.43 -5.52
C ASN A 103 22.38 -6.30 -5.68
N ALA A 104 21.69 -7.38 -6.04
CA ALA A 104 20.23 -7.40 -6.07
C ALA A 104 19.62 -7.14 -4.68
N ALA A 105 20.13 -7.81 -3.63
CA ALA A 105 19.68 -7.62 -2.27
C ALA A 105 19.87 -6.17 -1.79
N ILE A 106 21.01 -5.54 -2.09
CA ILE A 106 21.29 -4.14 -1.75
C ILE A 106 20.30 -3.19 -2.44
N LYS A 107 20.04 -3.39 -3.74
CA LYS A 107 19.07 -2.56 -4.48
C LYS A 107 17.65 -2.67 -3.91
N LEU A 108 17.22 -3.89 -3.57
CA LEU A 108 15.92 -4.14 -2.97
C LEU A 108 15.82 -3.53 -1.56
N SER A 109 16.88 -3.61 -0.76
CA SER A 109 16.95 -2.97 0.56
C SER A 109 16.83 -1.45 0.47
N ASN A 110 17.52 -0.81 -0.47
CA ASN A 110 17.41 0.63 -0.71
C ASN A 110 15.98 1.02 -1.15
N CYS A 111 15.33 0.20 -1.98
CA CYS A 111 13.93 0.40 -2.37
C CYS A 111 13.00 0.28 -1.15
N PHE A 112 13.20 -0.73 -0.30
CA PHE A 112 12.43 -0.94 0.92
C PHE A 112 12.53 0.27 1.86
N VAL A 113 13.72 0.83 2.07
CA VAL A 113 13.92 2.03 2.91
C VAL A 113 13.13 3.22 2.36
N GLN A 114 13.11 3.43 1.04
CA GLN A 114 12.31 4.49 0.43
C GLN A 114 10.81 4.28 0.67
N GLN A 115 10.32 3.05 0.50
CA GLN A 115 8.92 2.70 0.74
C GLN A 115 8.53 2.84 2.21
N ALA A 116 9.39 2.43 3.14
CA ALA A 116 9.18 2.59 4.57
C ALA A 116 9.05 4.07 4.97
N ASN A 117 9.90 4.94 4.40
CA ASN A 117 9.79 6.39 4.59
C ASN A 117 8.49 6.97 4.03
N ILE A 118 8.02 6.47 2.87
CA ILE A 118 6.73 6.89 2.29
C ILE A 118 5.58 6.41 3.19
N LEU A 119 5.61 5.16 3.67
CA LEU A 119 4.58 4.61 4.55
C LEU A 119 4.51 5.40 5.86
N ALA A 120 5.65 5.70 6.48
CA ALA A 120 5.72 6.54 7.68
C ALA A 120 5.04 7.91 7.46
N LYS A 121 5.33 8.57 6.32
CA LYS A 121 4.69 9.84 5.95
C LYS A 121 3.17 9.68 5.76
N LEU A 122 2.70 8.63 5.07
CA LEU A 122 1.27 8.36 4.90
C LEU A 122 0.57 8.08 6.23
N GLN A 123 1.29 7.53 7.22
CA GLN A 123 0.79 7.27 8.56
C GLN A 123 0.84 8.49 9.48
N GLY A 124 1.35 9.63 9.01
CA GLY A 124 1.49 10.86 9.79
C GLY A 124 2.73 10.88 10.70
N VAL A 125 3.64 9.91 10.54
CA VAL A 125 4.92 9.86 11.25
C VAL A 125 5.93 10.74 10.51
N GLY A 126 6.55 11.69 11.23
CA GLY A 126 7.59 12.55 10.67
C GLY A 126 7.13 13.89 10.10
N GLY A 127 5.91 14.33 10.39
CA GLY A 127 5.51 15.72 10.15
C GLY A 127 6.28 16.69 11.07
N GLN A 128 6.83 17.77 10.52
CA GLN A 128 7.38 18.85 11.32
C GLN A 128 6.24 19.52 12.08
N LYS A 129 6.23 19.38 13.42
CA LYS A 129 5.31 20.13 14.27
C LYS A 129 5.78 21.58 14.34
N ILE A 130 5.23 22.43 13.48
CA ILE A 130 5.45 23.87 13.55
C ILE A 130 4.48 24.45 14.59
N ILE A 131 5.01 24.91 15.72
CA ILE A 131 4.25 25.69 16.70
C ILE A 131 4.45 27.15 16.33
N VAL A 132 3.36 27.83 16.02
CA VAL A 132 3.38 29.25 15.66
C VAL A 132 3.13 30.07 16.93
N GLU A 133 4.12 30.87 17.36
CA GLU A 133 4.00 31.74 18.54
C GLU A 133 3.55 33.16 18.17
N ARG A 134 4.00 33.70 17.03
CA ARG A 134 3.63 35.04 16.55
C ARG A 134 3.41 35.03 15.05
N VAL A 135 2.37 35.74 14.59
CA VAL A 135 2.07 35.96 13.16
C VAL A 135 1.84 37.44 12.94
N ASP A 136 2.64 38.05 12.05
CA ASP A 136 2.41 39.41 11.58
C ASP A 136 1.74 39.37 10.20
N VAL A 137 0.50 39.87 10.13
CA VAL A 137 -0.28 39.94 8.88
C VAL A 137 -0.35 41.39 8.43
N HIS A 138 0.14 41.67 7.23
CA HIS A 138 0.14 43.00 6.63
C HIS A 138 -1.19 43.28 5.91
N GLN A 139 -1.44 44.56 5.58
CA GLN A 139 -2.67 44.95 4.88
C GLN A 139 -2.91 44.13 3.60
N GLY A 140 -4.11 43.58 3.48
CA GLY A 140 -4.52 42.71 2.38
C GLY A 140 -4.13 41.23 2.53
N GLY A 141 -3.34 40.86 3.55
CA GLY A 141 -2.97 39.48 3.84
C GLY A 141 -3.99 38.75 4.72
N GLN A 142 -4.07 37.42 4.60
CA GLN A 142 -4.80 36.54 5.51
C GLN A 142 -3.92 35.36 5.90
N ALA A 143 -3.87 35.06 7.19
CA ALA A 143 -3.23 33.86 7.73
C ALA A 143 -4.30 32.86 8.18
N ILE A 144 -4.18 31.60 7.78
CA ILE A 144 -5.11 30.53 8.12
C ILE A 144 -4.32 29.40 8.80
N VAL A 145 -4.75 28.99 10.00
CA VAL A 145 -4.23 27.82 10.70
C VAL A 145 -5.29 26.72 10.69
N GLY A 146 -4.97 25.57 10.11
CA GLY A 146 -5.88 24.43 10.01
C GLY A 146 -5.64 23.58 8.77
N ASN A 147 -6.40 22.50 8.62
CA ASN A 147 -6.36 21.64 7.44
C ASN A 147 -7.06 22.33 6.26
N ILE A 148 -6.30 22.77 5.24
CA ILE A 148 -6.87 23.40 4.04
C ILE A 148 -7.21 22.29 3.03
N GLN A 149 -8.51 21.99 2.84
CA GLN A 149 -8.97 21.22 1.68
C GLN A 149 -9.20 22.20 0.52
N GLY A 150 -8.35 22.14 -0.51
CA GLY A 150 -8.44 23.01 -1.68
C GLY A 150 -9.83 22.98 -2.29
N GLY A 151 -10.50 24.13 -2.37
CA GLY A 151 -11.85 24.25 -2.88
C GLY A 151 -11.97 23.84 -4.33
N ARG A 152 -12.74 22.78 -4.61
CA ARG A 152 -13.32 22.57 -5.94
C ARG A 152 -14.28 23.72 -6.20
N VAL A 153 -13.93 24.60 -7.14
CA VAL A 153 -14.84 25.61 -7.69
C VAL A 153 -16.03 24.84 -8.30
N LYS A 154 -17.22 24.98 -7.73
CA LYS A 154 -18.45 24.60 -8.42
C LYS A 154 -18.79 25.76 -9.35
N GLU A 155 -18.71 25.53 -10.66
CA GLU A 155 -19.30 26.42 -11.65
C GLU A 155 -20.83 26.41 -11.45
N GLU A 156 -21.38 27.56 -11.07
CA GLU A 156 -22.81 27.81 -11.13
C GLU A 156 -23.20 27.96 -12.61
N LYS A 157 -24.04 27.04 -13.09
CA LYS A 157 -24.72 27.19 -14.38
C LYS A 157 -25.77 28.31 -14.25
N LYS A 158 -25.58 29.38 -15.01
CA LYS A 158 -26.68 30.28 -15.40
C LYS A 158 -27.61 29.58 -16.38
#